data_AF-A0A1W9P7Q6-F1
#
_entry.id   AF-A0A1W9P7Q6-F1
#
_cell.length_a   1.000
_cell.length_b   1.000
_cell.length_c   1.000
_cell.angle_alpha   90.00
_cell.angle_beta   90.00
_cell.angle_gamma   90.00
#
_symmetry.space_group_name_H-M   'P 1'
#
loop_
_entity.id
_entity.type
_entity.pdbx_description
1 polymer ?
#
loop_
_entity_poly.entity_id
_entity_poly.type
_entity_poly.pdbx_seq_one_letter_code
_entity_poly.pdbx_strand_id
1 'polypeptide(L)'
;MEMLYKQNNLIYLGTQKGLFRSKDGKSWQRSKGKLGDAEIYRLKVDPEDPNTIYTVSDEGFFKTDNQGRNWRKAFVISKIAEEEAEEEEEPADRLNDLAIAQNVLYLVGKDILLRSKDKAETWQEMDKWVLRGADIRSIIVAGSKIFLGTDRGVFTLHAACSTPHAPGIKNEQQESKKEAEGNWKEIYVGLPSLDVRKIALAGDDLWAITEKGVFKLEAKNQEEKEIEKDKEVSLKQKIFELFAHEPSIREVQEKAIEYAEVHPDKIKRWWRLSAKRAILPKFSVGVDGNKDITSSDSIWGSTSKEFYHTGPDDKTVYDKFGWDVSLTWDLGDLIWSDAQTSIDVRSRLMVQLREDILDEVTRTYFERKRLKIELFLSPPKDEQRKIEKELRLEELTANLDALTGGWFSENIADATDNQCNQWHQCSQCFYEKTISN
;
A
#
# COMPACT_ATOMS: atom_id res chain seq x y z
N MET A 1 27.41 22.08 -33.39
CA MET A 1 26.34 21.07 -33.61
C MET A 1 25.94 21.18 -35.06
N GLU A 2 26.02 20.11 -35.84
CA GLU A 2 25.59 20.10 -37.25
C GLU A 2 24.23 19.42 -37.32
N MET A 3 23.25 20.06 -37.96
CA MET A 3 21.97 19.41 -38.24
C MET A 3 21.79 19.26 -39.73
N LEU A 4 21.42 18.04 -40.13
CA LEU A 4 21.08 17.70 -41.50
C LEU A 4 19.59 17.40 -41.59
N TYR A 5 18.91 18.08 -42.51
CA TYR A 5 17.49 17.85 -42.80
C TYR A 5 17.33 17.60 -44.30
N LYS A 6 16.57 16.57 -44.69
CA LYS A 6 16.35 16.19 -46.10
C LYS A 6 14.87 16.13 -46.42
N GLN A 7 14.46 16.84 -47.47
CA GLN A 7 13.09 16.78 -48.01
C GLN A 7 13.08 17.08 -49.51
N ASN A 8 12.32 16.30 -50.29
CA ASN A 8 12.15 16.46 -51.75
C ASN A 8 13.45 16.80 -52.52
N ASN A 9 14.51 16.04 -52.24
CA ASN A 9 15.82 16.19 -52.87
C ASN A 9 16.54 17.52 -52.55
N LEU A 10 16.16 18.19 -51.47
CA LEU A 10 16.88 19.31 -50.86
C LEU A 10 17.39 18.88 -49.49
N ILE A 11 18.65 19.20 -49.21
CA ILE A 11 19.32 18.96 -47.95
C ILE A 11 19.68 20.32 -47.37
N TYR A 12 19.30 20.56 -46.12
CA TYR A 12 19.67 21.75 -45.37
C TYR A 12 20.67 21.37 -44.29
N LEU A 13 21.69 22.19 -44.12
CA LEU A 13 22.75 22.02 -43.14
C LEU A 13 22.94 23.30 -42.36
N GLY A 14 22.54 23.26 -41.09
CA GLY A 14 22.78 24.35 -40.14
C GLY A 14 24.14 24.16 -39.46
N THR A 15 24.95 25.21 -39.46
CA THR A 15 26.29 25.22 -38.83
C THR A 15 26.43 26.44 -37.92
N GLN A 16 27.56 26.51 -37.21
CA GLN A 16 27.95 27.70 -36.43
C GLN A 16 28.31 28.91 -37.29
N LYS A 17 28.44 28.71 -38.60
CA LYS A 17 28.85 29.75 -39.56
C LYS A 17 27.80 29.93 -40.65
N GLY A 18 26.54 29.60 -40.38
CA GLY A 18 25.45 29.80 -41.32
C GLY A 18 24.70 28.57 -41.76
N LEU A 19 23.64 28.85 -42.53
CA LEU A 19 22.75 27.88 -43.14
C LEU A 19 23.16 27.58 -44.58
N PHE A 20 23.39 26.30 -44.87
CA PHE A 20 23.70 25.80 -46.20
C PHE A 20 22.56 24.95 -46.74
N ARG A 21 22.41 24.91 -48.07
CA ARG A 21 21.47 24.01 -48.75
C ARG A 21 22.13 23.31 -49.94
N SER A 22 21.70 22.10 -50.23
CA SER A 22 22.19 21.29 -51.33
C SER A 22 21.05 20.53 -52.00
N LYS A 23 21.17 20.23 -53.30
CA LYS A 23 20.23 19.34 -54.01
C LYS A 23 20.72 17.90 -54.11
N ASP A 24 22.02 17.70 -53.95
CA ASP A 24 22.72 16.45 -54.26
C ASP A 24 23.60 15.95 -53.10
N GLY A 25 23.74 16.75 -52.04
CA GLY A 25 24.66 16.53 -50.91
C GLY A 25 26.14 16.77 -51.26
N LYS A 26 26.44 17.14 -52.50
CA LYS A 26 27.81 17.33 -53.01
C LYS A 26 28.14 18.80 -53.20
N SER A 27 27.17 19.58 -53.68
CA SER A 27 27.30 21.02 -53.89
C SER A 27 26.43 21.79 -52.90
N TRP A 28 27.04 22.70 -52.16
CA TRP A 28 26.37 23.45 -51.09
C TRP A 28 26.30 24.94 -51.43
N GLN A 29 25.11 25.51 -51.32
CA GLN A 29 24.87 26.94 -51.44
C GLN A 29 24.65 27.51 -50.04
N ARG A 30 25.49 28.47 -49.66
CA ARG A 30 25.27 29.26 -48.44
C ARG A 30 24.04 30.15 -48.61
N SER A 31 23.21 30.25 -47.58
CA SER A 31 22.06 31.15 -47.55
C SER A 31 22.55 32.60 -47.58
N LYS A 32 21.76 33.48 -48.21
CA LYS A 32 22.06 34.91 -48.26
C LYS A 32 21.48 35.64 -47.05
N GLY A 33 22.03 36.81 -46.72
CA GLY A 33 21.56 37.65 -45.62
C GLY A 33 22.06 37.16 -44.25
N LYS A 34 21.35 37.52 -43.18
CA LYS A 34 21.76 37.27 -41.79
C LYS A 34 22.05 35.79 -41.47
N LEU A 35 21.23 34.88 -42.00
CA LEU A 35 21.42 33.43 -41.82
C LEU A 35 22.64 32.86 -42.56
N GLY A 36 23.28 33.65 -43.42
CA GLY A 36 24.53 33.30 -44.06
C GLY A 36 25.66 33.15 -43.06
N ASP A 37 25.71 33.98 -42.01
CA ASP A 37 26.79 33.97 -41.02
C ASP A 37 26.33 33.61 -39.59
N ALA A 38 25.01 33.49 -39.37
CA ALA A 38 24.41 33.12 -38.09
C ALA A 38 24.65 31.66 -37.65
N GLU A 39 24.76 31.41 -36.34
CA GLU A 39 24.74 30.05 -35.80
C GLU A 39 23.31 29.48 -35.83
N ILE A 40 23.15 28.33 -36.49
CA ILE A 40 21.84 27.69 -36.67
C ILE A 40 21.63 26.60 -35.61
N TYR A 41 20.64 26.80 -34.73
CA TYR A 41 20.34 25.88 -33.63
C TYR A 41 19.32 24.81 -33.97
N ARG A 42 18.26 25.15 -34.73
CA ARG A 42 17.21 24.21 -35.19
C ARG A 42 16.65 24.59 -36.55
N LEU A 43 16.30 23.58 -37.34
CA LEU A 43 15.59 23.75 -38.62
C LEU A 43 14.49 22.70 -38.75
N LYS A 44 13.28 23.14 -39.12
CA LYS A 44 12.13 22.28 -39.39
C LYS A 44 11.40 22.78 -40.63
N VAL A 45 10.98 21.86 -41.49
CA VAL A 45 10.10 22.18 -42.60
C VAL A 45 8.66 21.85 -42.21
N ASP A 46 7.74 22.71 -42.64
CA ASP A 46 6.31 22.49 -42.49
C ASP A 46 5.91 21.20 -43.23
N PRO A 47 5.29 20.22 -42.53
CA PRO A 47 4.87 18.97 -43.14
C PRO A 47 3.73 19.15 -44.15
N GLU A 48 2.92 20.22 -44.03
CA GLU A 48 1.80 20.50 -44.93
C GLU A 48 2.23 21.36 -46.13
N ASP A 49 3.21 22.24 -45.95
CA ASP A 49 3.78 23.06 -47.02
C ASP A 49 5.32 22.96 -47.06
N PRO A 50 5.89 22.08 -47.91
CA PRO A 50 7.33 21.94 -48.07
C PRO A 50 8.09 23.20 -48.49
N ASN A 51 7.39 24.26 -48.93
CA ASN A 51 8.03 25.54 -49.23
C ASN A 51 8.29 26.36 -47.98
N THR A 52 7.53 26.10 -46.91
CA THR A 52 7.61 26.82 -45.65
C THR A 52 8.62 26.17 -44.70
N ILE A 53 9.71 26.86 -44.40
CA ILE A 53 10.76 26.37 -43.48
C ILE A 53 10.94 27.34 -42.33
N TYR A 54 11.12 26.79 -41.14
CA TYR A 54 11.36 27.51 -39.92
C TYR A 54 12.75 27.20 -39.40
N THR A 55 13.47 28.24 -38.97
CA THR A 55 14.81 28.09 -38.39
C THR A 55 14.97 28.97 -37.18
N VAL A 56 15.66 28.42 -36.19
CA VAL A 56 16.09 29.10 -34.97
C VAL A 56 17.60 29.34 -35.11
N SER A 57 18.03 30.59 -34.95
CA SER A 57 19.44 30.97 -34.92
C SER A 57 19.74 31.87 -33.71
N ASP A 58 21.02 32.15 -33.48
CA ASP A 58 21.49 33.20 -32.57
C ASP A 58 20.89 34.58 -32.89
N GLU A 59 20.67 34.89 -34.16
CA GLU A 59 20.02 36.13 -34.62
C GLU A 59 18.48 36.15 -34.39
N GLY A 60 17.89 35.06 -33.93
CA GLY A 60 16.44 34.92 -33.64
C GLY A 60 15.72 33.88 -34.51
N PHE A 61 14.40 34.02 -34.62
CA PHE A 61 13.56 33.07 -35.34
C PHE A 61 13.22 33.57 -36.75
N PHE A 62 13.50 32.74 -37.76
CA PHE A 62 13.29 33.06 -39.17
C PHE A 62 12.39 32.03 -39.85
N LYS A 63 11.62 32.52 -40.83
CA LYS A 63 10.74 31.74 -41.69
C LYS A 63 11.10 31.99 -43.16
N THR A 64 10.89 31.02 -44.01
CA THR A 64 10.86 31.16 -45.47
C THR A 64 9.58 30.54 -45.99
N ASP A 65 9.08 31.01 -47.11
CA ASP A 65 7.94 30.49 -47.88
C ASP A 65 8.38 30.00 -49.28
N ASN A 66 9.68 29.96 -49.54
CA ASN A 66 10.24 29.66 -50.86
C ASN A 66 11.47 28.73 -50.78
N GLN A 67 11.41 27.73 -49.90
CA GLN A 67 12.43 26.68 -49.74
C GLN A 67 13.81 27.25 -49.34
N GLY A 68 13.83 28.33 -48.57
CA GLY A 68 15.05 28.96 -48.06
C GLY A 68 15.81 29.76 -49.11
N ARG A 69 15.15 30.25 -50.18
CA ARG A 69 15.75 31.24 -51.09
C ARG A 69 15.81 32.61 -50.43
N ASN A 70 14.73 33.01 -49.77
CA ASN A 70 14.64 34.24 -48.97
C ASN A 70 14.10 33.91 -47.59
N TRP A 71 14.63 34.57 -46.58
CA TRP A 71 14.23 34.39 -45.19
C TRP A 71 13.71 35.71 -44.63
N ARG A 72 12.59 35.64 -43.92
CA ARG A 72 12.00 36.74 -43.17
C ARG A 72 12.14 36.46 -41.67
N LYS A 73 12.55 37.46 -40.90
CA LYS A 73 12.58 37.35 -39.45
C LYS A 73 11.13 37.36 -38.96
N ALA A 74 10.72 36.30 -38.29
CA ALA A 74 9.34 36.14 -37.82
C ALA A 74 9.18 36.56 -36.35
N PHE A 75 10.26 36.55 -35.57
CA PHE A 75 10.22 36.94 -34.16
C PHE A 75 11.60 37.42 -33.65
N VAL A 76 11.58 38.38 -32.71
CA VAL A 76 12.76 38.86 -31.96
C VAL A 76 12.43 38.65 -30.48
N ILE A 77 13.21 37.81 -29.79
CA ILE A 77 12.96 37.43 -28.38
C ILE A 77 13.07 38.63 -27.43
N SER A 78 13.88 39.64 -27.80
CA SER A 78 14.13 40.81 -26.95
C SER A 78 12.88 41.65 -26.60
N LYS A 79 11.79 41.56 -27.39
CA LYS A 79 10.57 42.34 -27.12
C LYS A 79 9.70 41.80 -26.00
N ILE A 80 9.86 40.53 -25.60
CA ILE A 80 9.10 39.96 -24.48
C ILE A 80 9.81 40.26 -23.15
N ALA A 81 11.15 40.31 -23.15
CA ALA A 81 11.95 40.59 -21.95
C ALA A 81 11.91 42.06 -21.50
N GLU A 82 11.68 43.02 -22.41
CA GLU A 82 11.61 44.45 -22.06
C GLU A 82 10.40 44.83 -21.18
N GLU A 83 9.35 44.01 -21.10
CA GLU A 83 8.21 44.26 -20.21
C GLU A 83 8.38 43.67 -18.80
N GLU A 84 9.36 42.77 -18.56
CA GLU A 84 9.50 42.07 -17.27
C GLU A 84 10.90 42.14 -16.61
N ALA A 85 11.93 42.71 -17.23
CA ALA A 85 13.29 42.69 -16.68
C ALA A 85 13.68 44.01 -15.95
N GLU A 86 13.49 44.05 -14.64
CA GLU A 86 14.17 45.01 -13.73
C GLU A 86 15.50 44.48 -13.15
N GLU A 87 15.98 43.28 -13.53
CA GLU A 87 17.26 42.76 -13.03
C GLU A 87 18.19 42.28 -14.15
N GLU A 88 19.45 42.70 -14.05
CA GLU A 88 20.56 42.40 -14.96
C GLU A 88 20.91 40.90 -14.95
N GLU A 89 20.30 40.10 -15.82
CA GLU A 89 20.87 38.82 -16.26
C GLU A 89 21.08 38.82 -17.78
N GLU A 90 22.20 38.25 -18.23
CA GLU A 90 22.64 38.32 -19.63
C GLU A 90 21.56 37.85 -20.61
N PRO A 91 21.33 38.57 -21.73
CA PRO A 91 20.30 38.22 -22.70
C PRO A 91 20.79 37.07 -23.56
N ALA A 92 20.61 35.85 -23.07
CA ALA A 92 20.81 34.64 -23.85
C ALA A 92 19.67 33.66 -23.60
N ASP A 93 18.44 34.13 -23.84
CA ASP A 93 17.28 33.26 -24.02
C ASP A 93 17.50 32.39 -25.26
N ARG A 94 18.21 31.27 -25.05
CA ARG A 94 18.47 30.28 -26.09
C ARG A 94 17.20 29.49 -26.34
N LEU A 95 16.69 29.59 -27.56
CA LEU A 95 15.69 28.68 -28.09
C LEU A 95 16.35 27.33 -28.37
N ASN A 96 15.84 26.29 -27.73
CA ASN A 96 16.46 24.96 -27.70
C ASN A 96 15.88 24.02 -28.76
N ASP A 97 14.56 24.06 -28.98
CA ASP A 97 13.89 23.14 -29.89
C ASP A 97 12.64 23.73 -30.53
N LEU A 98 12.19 23.09 -31.62
CA LEU A 98 11.04 23.49 -32.41
C LEU A 98 10.21 22.26 -32.79
N ALA A 99 8.91 22.29 -32.52
CA ALA A 99 7.96 21.27 -32.95
C ALA A 99 6.83 21.86 -33.80
N ILE A 100 6.39 21.08 -34.80
CA ILE A 100 5.27 21.41 -35.67
C ILE A 100 4.28 20.25 -35.58
N ALA A 101 3.02 20.55 -35.27
CA ALA A 101 1.93 19.57 -35.31
C ALA A 101 0.62 20.24 -35.72
N GLN A 102 -0.05 19.68 -36.73
CA GLN A 102 -1.37 20.16 -37.21
C GLN A 102 -1.41 21.68 -37.44
N ASN A 103 -0.40 22.21 -38.12
CA ASN A 103 -0.24 23.64 -38.41
C ASN A 103 -0.07 24.56 -37.17
N VAL A 104 0.15 23.98 -35.98
CA VAL A 104 0.55 24.69 -34.76
C VAL A 104 2.05 24.53 -34.56
N LEU A 105 2.70 25.67 -34.31
CA LEU A 105 4.13 25.76 -34.06
C LEU A 105 4.37 25.93 -32.57
N TYR A 106 5.31 25.14 -32.03
CA TYR A 106 5.73 25.26 -30.64
C TYR A 106 7.22 25.58 -30.56
N LEU A 107 7.55 26.63 -29.83
CA LEU A 107 8.93 27.02 -29.53
C LEU A 107 9.23 26.82 -28.05
N VAL A 108 10.41 26.27 -27.77
CA VAL A 108 10.90 26.06 -26.42
C VAL A 108 12.28 26.67 -26.20
N GLY A 109 12.51 27.19 -25.00
CA GLY A 109 13.80 27.72 -24.54
C GLY A 109 13.99 27.56 -23.02
N LYS A 110 15.01 28.23 -22.47
CA LYS A 110 15.46 28.10 -21.07
C LYS A 110 14.38 28.34 -20.00
N ASP A 111 13.36 29.12 -20.32
CA ASP A 111 12.12 29.22 -19.54
C ASP A 111 10.99 29.73 -20.43
N ILE A 112 10.94 29.33 -21.70
CA ILE A 112 9.98 29.87 -22.65
C ILE A 112 9.26 28.72 -23.32
N LEU A 113 7.92 28.73 -23.29
CA LEU A 113 7.07 27.82 -24.05
C LEU A 113 6.02 28.63 -24.79
N LEU A 114 6.25 28.83 -26.09
CA LEU A 114 5.36 29.60 -26.95
C LEU A 114 4.64 28.67 -27.94
N ARG A 115 3.39 29.01 -28.23
CA ARG A 115 2.60 28.40 -29.29
C ARG A 115 2.15 29.44 -30.31
N SER A 116 2.14 29.08 -31.57
CA SER A 116 1.59 29.90 -32.66
C SER A 116 0.65 29.04 -33.52
N LYS A 117 -0.56 29.54 -33.76
CA LYS A 117 -1.59 28.86 -34.59
C LYS A 117 -1.66 29.40 -36.02
N ASP A 118 -0.93 30.48 -36.30
CA ASP A 118 -0.99 31.26 -37.53
C ASP A 118 0.34 31.22 -38.30
N LYS A 119 1.01 30.07 -38.28
CA LYS A 119 2.27 29.84 -39.01
C LYS A 119 3.38 30.83 -38.61
N ALA A 120 3.51 31.16 -37.32
CA ALA A 120 4.51 32.05 -36.74
C ALA A 120 4.28 33.55 -37.00
N GLU A 121 3.03 34.00 -37.09
CA GLU A 121 2.71 35.43 -37.17
C GLU A 121 2.45 36.01 -35.78
N THR A 122 1.76 35.28 -34.91
CA THR A 122 1.56 35.61 -33.51
C THR A 122 1.95 34.47 -32.59
N TRP A 123 2.42 34.83 -31.40
CA TRP A 123 2.88 33.91 -30.37
C TRP A 123 2.05 34.11 -29.11
N GLN A 124 1.69 33.00 -28.48
CA GLN A 124 1.02 32.97 -27.19
C GLN A 124 1.86 32.15 -26.22
N GLU A 125 2.09 32.67 -25.03
CA GLU A 125 2.72 31.91 -23.96
C GLU A 125 1.74 30.90 -23.36
N MET A 126 2.27 29.73 -22.99
CA MET A 126 1.51 28.68 -22.33
C MET A 126 1.75 28.67 -20.82
N ASP A 127 0.70 28.42 -20.05
CA ASP A 127 0.81 28.25 -18.60
C ASP A 127 1.76 27.09 -18.26
N LYS A 128 2.79 27.43 -17.49
CA LYS A 128 3.94 26.58 -17.18
C LYS A 128 4.26 26.53 -15.69
N TRP A 129 3.26 26.66 -14.81
CA TRP A 129 3.46 26.75 -13.35
C TRP A 129 4.40 25.68 -12.79
N VAL A 130 4.22 24.42 -13.23
CA VAL A 130 5.05 23.27 -12.81
C VAL A 130 6.49 23.34 -13.35
N LEU A 131 6.72 24.06 -14.45
CA LEU A 131 7.98 24.14 -15.16
C LEU A 131 8.75 25.45 -14.89
N ARG A 132 8.32 26.29 -13.94
CA ARG A 132 9.00 27.56 -13.65
C ARG A 132 10.48 27.33 -13.30
N GLY A 133 11.36 27.98 -14.07
CA GLY A 133 12.81 27.90 -13.96
C GLY A 133 13.41 26.57 -14.40
N ALA A 134 12.66 25.70 -15.08
CA ALA A 134 13.17 24.47 -15.69
C ALA A 134 13.61 24.75 -17.13
N ASP A 135 14.81 24.30 -17.50
CA ASP A 135 15.33 24.46 -18.86
C ASP A 135 14.65 23.47 -19.80
N ILE A 136 13.76 23.97 -20.67
CA ILE A 136 13.04 23.14 -21.64
C ILE A 136 13.93 22.92 -22.86
N ARG A 137 14.51 21.72 -22.98
CA ARG A 137 15.51 21.40 -23.99
C ARG A 137 14.96 20.77 -25.25
N SER A 138 13.85 20.05 -25.14
CA SER A 138 13.26 19.35 -26.28
C SER A 138 11.75 19.23 -26.16
N ILE A 139 11.07 19.35 -27.29
CA ILE A 139 9.62 19.26 -27.40
C ILE A 139 9.24 18.31 -28.53
N ILE A 140 8.27 17.43 -28.26
CA ILE A 140 7.64 16.58 -29.25
C ILE A 140 6.14 16.68 -29.08
N VAL A 141 5.43 16.74 -30.20
CA VAL A 141 3.98 16.69 -30.21
C VAL A 141 3.56 15.44 -30.97
N ALA A 142 2.75 14.61 -30.33
CA ALA A 142 2.24 13.35 -30.87
C ALA A 142 0.72 13.32 -30.72
N GLY A 143 0.01 13.49 -31.84
CA GLY A 143 -1.45 13.59 -31.83
C GLY A 143 -1.93 14.75 -30.96
N SER A 144 -2.69 14.45 -29.90
CA SER A 144 -3.19 15.44 -28.93
C SER A 144 -2.29 15.63 -27.71
N LYS A 145 -1.12 15.00 -27.62
CA LYS A 145 -0.22 15.09 -26.47
C LYS A 145 1.06 15.83 -26.83
N ILE A 146 1.47 16.72 -25.93
CA ILE A 146 2.75 17.42 -25.97
C ILE A 146 3.65 16.75 -24.92
N PHE A 147 4.88 16.46 -25.31
CA PHE A 147 5.93 15.94 -24.44
C PHE A 147 7.06 16.95 -24.38
N LEU A 148 7.55 17.23 -23.17
CA LEU A 148 8.68 18.11 -22.91
C LEU A 148 9.77 17.33 -22.21
N GLY A 149 11.00 17.42 -22.70
CA GLY A 149 12.21 17.02 -22.00
C GLY A 149 12.88 18.25 -21.39
N THR A 150 13.03 18.25 -20.08
CA THR A 150 13.68 19.31 -19.32
C THR A 150 14.90 18.80 -18.55
N ASP A 151 15.62 19.70 -17.90
CA ASP A 151 16.67 19.40 -16.93
C ASP A 151 16.15 18.71 -15.65
N ARG A 152 14.83 18.75 -15.40
CA ARG A 152 14.16 18.14 -14.24
C ARG A 152 13.38 16.86 -14.57
N GLY A 153 13.25 16.50 -15.84
CA GLY A 153 12.60 15.25 -16.24
C GLY A 153 11.78 15.39 -17.52
N VAL A 154 10.81 14.50 -17.70
CA VAL A 154 9.90 14.48 -18.86
C VAL A 154 8.47 14.73 -18.43
N PHE A 155 7.85 15.73 -19.04
CA PHE A 155 6.49 16.16 -18.73
C PHE A 155 5.58 15.96 -19.94
N THR A 156 4.30 15.70 -19.69
CA THR A 156 3.29 15.58 -20.74
C THR A 156 2.08 16.47 -20.45
N LEU A 157 1.50 17.04 -21.51
CA LEU A 157 0.28 17.84 -21.47
C LEU A 157 -0.65 17.40 -22.60
N HIS A 158 -1.96 17.33 -22.31
CA HIS A 158 -2.96 17.17 -23.34
C HIS A 158 -3.23 18.54 -24.01
N ALA A 159 -2.99 18.63 -25.32
CA ALA A 159 -3.07 19.86 -26.10
C ALA A 159 -4.45 20.56 -26.01
N ALA A 160 -5.53 19.79 -25.80
CA ALA A 160 -6.88 20.33 -25.63
C ALA A 160 -7.08 21.13 -24.32
N CYS A 161 -6.25 20.90 -23.28
CA CYS A 161 -6.38 21.56 -21.99
C CYS A 161 -5.53 22.84 -21.86
N SER A 162 -4.99 23.37 -22.96
CA SER A 162 -4.11 24.54 -22.92
C SER A 162 -4.90 25.85 -23.00
N THR A 163 -5.33 26.40 -21.86
CA THR A 163 -5.77 27.81 -21.79
C THR A 163 -4.55 28.76 -21.85
N PRO A 164 -4.67 29.92 -22.51
CA PRO A 164 -3.64 30.96 -22.45
C PRO A 164 -3.63 31.68 -21.11
N HIS A 165 -2.45 32.12 -20.67
CA HIS A 165 -2.27 33.02 -19.54
C HIS A 165 -3.05 34.33 -19.79
N ALA A 166 -4.02 34.65 -18.95
CA ALA A 166 -4.72 35.94 -19.00
C ALA A 166 -3.96 36.97 -18.13
N PRO A 167 -3.64 38.16 -18.65
CA PRO A 167 -2.91 39.15 -17.88
C PRO A 167 -3.83 39.80 -16.84
N GLY A 168 -3.45 39.67 -15.55
CA GLY A 168 -3.86 40.57 -14.47
C GLY A 168 -5.20 40.28 -13.79
N ILE A 169 -5.14 39.80 -12.55
CA ILE A 169 -5.60 40.46 -11.32
C ILE A 169 -5.23 39.52 -10.15
N LYS A 170 -4.33 39.96 -9.28
CA LYS A 170 -4.01 39.26 -8.02
C LYS A 170 -5.23 39.36 -7.10
N ASN A 171 -5.87 38.24 -6.79
CA ASN A 171 -6.79 38.14 -5.65
C ASN A 171 -6.49 36.84 -4.89
N GLU A 172 -5.95 36.98 -3.69
CA GLU A 172 -5.42 35.94 -2.79
C GLU A 172 -6.48 35.10 -2.05
N GLN A 173 -7.74 35.10 -2.47
CA GLN A 173 -8.79 34.40 -1.70
C GLN A 173 -9.82 33.76 -2.63
N GLN A 174 -9.45 32.63 -3.26
CA GLN A 174 -10.36 31.56 -3.72
C GLN A 174 -9.60 30.46 -4.52
N GLU A 175 -8.87 29.56 -3.86
CA GLU A 175 -8.31 28.35 -4.51
C GLU A 175 -8.54 27.09 -3.67
N SER A 176 -9.80 26.86 -3.29
CA SER A 176 -10.29 25.53 -2.88
C SER A 176 -11.56 25.20 -3.67
N LYS A 177 -11.46 25.26 -5.01
CA LYS A 177 -12.36 24.64 -6.01
C LYS A 177 -12.08 25.22 -7.41
N LYS A 178 -10.98 24.79 -8.03
CA LYS A 178 -10.76 24.78 -9.48
C LYS A 178 -9.92 23.55 -9.84
N GLU A 179 -10.48 22.37 -9.56
CA GLU A 179 -10.03 21.13 -10.18
C GLU A 179 -10.65 21.06 -11.58
N ALA A 180 -9.81 21.31 -12.59
CA ALA A 180 -9.96 21.00 -14.03
C ALA A 180 -9.56 22.22 -14.88
N GLU A 181 -8.28 22.33 -15.25
CA GLU A 181 -7.78 22.95 -16.50
C GLU A 181 -6.24 22.98 -16.49
N GLY A 182 -5.59 22.14 -17.32
CA GLY A 182 -4.20 22.37 -17.76
C GLY A 182 -3.02 21.82 -16.94
N ASN A 183 -3.17 20.79 -16.10
CA ASN A 183 -2.02 20.27 -15.32
C ASN A 183 -1.03 19.45 -16.17
N TRP A 184 0.22 19.91 -16.20
CA TRP A 184 1.37 19.13 -16.66
C TRP A 184 1.55 17.86 -15.82
N LYS A 185 1.74 16.73 -16.47
CA LYS A 185 1.91 15.43 -15.82
C LYS A 185 3.33 14.91 -15.96
N GLU A 186 3.91 14.45 -14.87
CA GLU A 186 5.26 13.89 -14.84
C GLU A 186 5.28 12.43 -15.31
N ILE A 187 6.16 12.11 -16.27
CA ILE A 187 6.29 10.76 -16.84
C ILE A 187 7.71 10.16 -16.70
N TYR A 188 8.59 10.81 -15.93
CA TYR A 188 9.99 10.41 -15.75
C TYR A 188 10.25 9.43 -14.60
N VAL A 189 9.20 8.86 -13.98
CA VAL A 189 9.33 7.94 -12.83
C VAL A 189 10.10 6.68 -13.25
N GLY A 190 11.30 6.52 -12.70
CA GLY A 190 12.20 5.39 -13.00
C GLY A 190 13.38 5.74 -13.93
N LEU A 191 13.49 6.98 -14.41
CA LEU A 191 14.68 7.43 -15.12
C LEU A 191 15.89 7.56 -14.18
N PRO A 192 17.09 7.10 -14.58
CA PRO A 192 18.30 7.17 -13.73
C PRO A 192 18.94 8.56 -13.69
N SER A 193 18.50 9.47 -14.56
CA SER A 193 18.86 10.88 -14.55
C SER A 193 17.63 11.71 -14.92
N LEU A 194 17.45 12.82 -14.21
CA LEU A 194 16.40 13.80 -14.51
C LEU A 194 16.80 14.74 -15.64
N ASP A 195 18.09 14.82 -15.97
CA ASP A 195 18.61 15.71 -16.99
C ASP A 195 18.39 15.15 -18.40
N VAL A 196 17.31 15.57 -19.06
CA VAL A 196 16.91 15.09 -20.39
C VAL A 196 17.38 16.08 -21.45
N ARG A 197 18.30 15.64 -22.31
CA ARG A 197 18.86 16.47 -23.39
C ARG A 197 17.97 16.50 -24.62
N LYS A 198 17.35 15.37 -24.95
CA LYS A 198 16.47 15.25 -26.12
C LYS A 198 15.46 14.14 -25.91
N ILE A 199 14.24 14.34 -26.40
CA ILE A 199 13.25 13.29 -26.53
C ILE A 199 13.09 12.93 -28.00
N ALA A 200 12.76 11.67 -28.28
CA ALA A 200 12.53 11.15 -29.61
C ALA A 200 11.35 10.17 -29.56
N LEU A 201 10.54 10.18 -30.61
CA LEU A 201 9.40 9.27 -30.75
C LEU A 201 9.72 8.29 -31.89
N ALA A 202 9.67 6.99 -31.57
CA ALA A 202 9.95 5.91 -32.51
C ALA A 202 8.76 4.95 -32.51
N GLY A 203 7.85 5.10 -33.48
CA GLY A 203 6.56 4.42 -33.44
C GLY A 203 5.70 4.97 -32.30
N ASP A 204 5.14 4.09 -31.46
CA ASP A 204 4.37 4.50 -30.28
C ASP A 204 5.25 4.68 -29.03
N ASP A 205 6.54 4.33 -29.11
CA ASP A 205 7.46 4.40 -27.98
C ASP A 205 8.13 5.78 -27.87
N LEU A 206 8.10 6.36 -26.67
CA LEU A 206 8.83 7.58 -26.33
C LEU A 206 10.21 7.22 -25.77
N TRP A 207 11.26 7.84 -26.31
CA TRP A 207 12.64 7.65 -25.90
C TRP A 207 13.20 8.96 -25.35
N ALA A 208 13.84 8.89 -24.19
CA ALA A 208 14.54 10.00 -23.55
C ALA A 208 16.05 9.79 -23.64
N ILE A 209 16.76 10.78 -24.15
CA ILE A 209 18.22 10.83 -24.19
C ILE A 209 18.68 11.68 -23.02
N THR A 210 19.34 11.06 -22.05
CA THR A 210 19.88 11.69 -20.85
C THR A 210 21.40 11.68 -20.87
N GLU A 211 22.04 12.34 -19.89
CA GLU A 211 23.51 12.26 -19.74
C GLU A 211 24.04 10.84 -19.53
N LYS A 212 23.22 9.96 -18.93
CA LYS A 212 23.60 8.57 -18.63
C LYS A 212 23.31 7.58 -19.76
N GLY A 213 22.70 8.03 -20.85
CA GLY A 213 22.35 7.19 -21.99
C GLY A 213 20.93 7.38 -22.49
N VAL A 214 20.49 6.45 -23.33
CA VAL A 214 19.18 6.46 -23.99
C VAL A 214 18.25 5.50 -23.27
N PHE A 215 17.09 6.00 -22.84
CA PHE A 215 16.10 5.26 -22.06
C PHE A 215 14.75 5.26 -22.76
N LYS A 216 14.09 4.11 -22.76
CA LYS A 216 12.70 3.99 -23.21
C LYS A 216 11.78 4.40 -22.06
N LEU A 217 10.87 5.32 -22.33
CA LEU A 217 9.79 5.70 -21.41
C LEU A 217 8.60 4.81 -21.68
N GLU A 218 8.45 3.77 -20.85
CA GLU A 218 7.20 3.03 -20.81
C GLU A 218 6.15 3.92 -20.14
N ALA A 219 5.19 4.40 -20.93
CA ALA A 219 3.97 4.97 -20.41
C ALA A 219 3.19 3.85 -19.71
N LYS A 220 3.57 3.49 -18.48
CA LYS A 220 2.72 2.69 -17.61
C LYS A 220 1.46 3.49 -17.40
N ASN A 221 0.40 3.12 -18.11
CA ASN A 221 -0.90 3.75 -18.03
C ASN A 221 -1.33 3.76 -16.56
N GLN A 222 -1.67 4.93 -16.03
CA GLN A 222 -2.21 5.05 -14.68
C GLN A 222 -3.49 4.22 -14.48
N GLU A 223 -4.18 3.86 -15.58
CA GLU A 223 -5.28 2.88 -15.59
C GLU A 223 -4.85 1.53 -14.99
N GLU A 224 -3.62 1.05 -15.21
CA GLU A 224 -3.17 -0.21 -14.62
C GLU A 224 -2.94 -0.10 -13.10
N LYS A 225 -2.56 1.09 -12.59
CA LYS A 225 -2.42 1.34 -11.15
C LYS A 225 -3.76 1.52 -10.43
N GLU A 226 -4.76 2.09 -11.11
CA GLU A 226 -6.13 2.15 -10.58
C GLU A 226 -6.79 0.78 -10.64
N ILE A 227 -6.62 0.02 -11.73
CA ILE A 227 -7.06 -1.38 -11.83
C ILE A 227 -6.35 -2.28 -10.80
N GLU A 228 -5.06 -2.08 -10.51
CA GLU A 228 -4.36 -2.82 -9.44
C GLU A 228 -4.87 -2.45 -8.05
N LYS A 229 -5.10 -1.16 -7.75
CA LYS A 229 -5.69 -0.72 -6.48
C LYS A 229 -7.12 -1.24 -6.31
N ASP A 230 -7.94 -1.19 -7.36
CA ASP A 230 -9.31 -1.69 -7.33
C ASP A 230 -9.36 -3.22 -7.22
N LYS A 231 -8.41 -3.92 -7.86
CA LYS A 231 -8.23 -5.37 -7.66
C LYS A 231 -7.78 -5.68 -6.23
N GLU A 232 -6.86 -4.91 -5.65
CA GLU A 232 -6.38 -5.12 -4.28
C GLU A 232 -7.47 -4.84 -3.24
N VAL A 233 -8.27 -3.80 -3.44
CA VAL A 233 -9.44 -3.47 -2.60
C VAL A 233 -10.53 -4.54 -2.75
N SER A 234 -10.81 -4.98 -3.98
CA SER A 234 -11.77 -6.07 -4.24
C SER A 234 -11.31 -7.41 -3.65
N LEU A 235 -10.02 -7.72 -3.71
CA LEU A 235 -9.43 -8.93 -3.11
C LEU A 235 -9.56 -8.91 -1.58
N LYS A 236 -9.26 -7.77 -0.94
CA LYS A 236 -9.42 -7.61 0.51
C LYS A 236 -10.88 -7.77 0.95
N GLN A 237 -11.83 -7.20 0.19
CA GLN A 237 -13.26 -7.37 0.43
C GLN A 237 -13.70 -8.83 0.29
N LYS A 238 -13.30 -9.51 -0.78
CA LYS A 238 -13.64 -10.93 -0.99
C LYS A 238 -13.06 -11.86 0.09
N ILE A 239 -11.82 -11.58 0.53
CA ILE A 239 -11.21 -12.33 1.64
C ILE A 239 -11.97 -12.07 2.94
N PHE A 240 -12.39 -10.83 3.20
CA PHE A 240 -13.18 -10.50 4.38
C PHE A 240 -14.54 -11.22 4.39
N GLU A 241 -15.26 -11.22 3.27
CA GLU A 241 -16.53 -11.94 3.11
C GLU A 241 -16.39 -13.45 3.35
N LEU A 242 -15.29 -14.06 2.88
CA LEU A 242 -15.02 -15.49 3.04
C LEU A 242 -14.81 -15.94 4.50
N PHE A 243 -14.45 -15.00 5.38
CA PHE A 243 -14.19 -15.25 6.81
C PHE A 243 -15.17 -14.56 7.76
N ALA A 244 -16.17 -13.84 7.24
CA ALA A 244 -17.11 -13.08 8.07
C ALA A 244 -17.89 -13.94 9.06
N HIS A 245 -18.07 -15.23 8.73
CA HIS A 245 -18.91 -16.16 9.48
C HIS A 245 -18.10 -17.15 10.32
N GLU A 246 -16.77 -17.07 10.28
CA GLU A 246 -15.92 -17.95 11.10
C GLU A 246 -15.64 -17.31 12.46
N PRO A 247 -15.64 -18.09 13.56
CA PRO A 247 -15.31 -17.57 14.88
C PRO A 247 -13.88 -17.04 14.92
N SER A 248 -13.67 -16.01 15.72
CA SER A 248 -12.34 -15.45 15.93
C SER A 248 -11.43 -16.46 16.66
N ILE A 249 -10.12 -16.38 16.41
CA ILE A 249 -9.14 -17.24 17.10
C ILE A 249 -9.26 -17.17 18.63
N ARG A 250 -9.64 -16.01 19.16
CA ARG A 250 -9.81 -15.80 20.60
C ARG A 250 -10.95 -16.66 21.16
N GLU A 251 -12.08 -16.73 20.45
CA GLU A 251 -13.23 -17.55 20.86
C GLU A 251 -12.87 -19.04 20.81
N VAL A 252 -12.16 -19.47 19.75
CA VAL A 252 -11.69 -20.86 19.61
C VAL A 252 -10.73 -21.23 20.74
N GLN A 253 -9.77 -20.35 21.07
CA GLN A 253 -8.83 -20.56 22.17
C GLN A 253 -9.51 -20.61 23.54
N GLU A 254 -10.51 -19.76 23.77
CA GLU A 254 -11.29 -19.77 25.02
C GLU A 254 -12.04 -21.09 25.19
N LYS A 255 -12.65 -21.60 24.13
CA LYS A 255 -13.35 -22.88 24.12
C LYS A 255 -12.41 -24.07 24.30
N ALA A 256 -11.22 -24.02 23.71
CA ALA A 256 -10.20 -25.06 23.93
C ALA A 256 -9.69 -25.07 25.38
N ILE A 257 -9.49 -23.89 26.00
CA ILE A 257 -9.12 -23.77 27.42
C ILE A 257 -10.23 -24.34 28.32
N GLU A 258 -11.49 -24.04 27.99
CA GLU A 258 -12.67 -24.52 28.70
C GLU A 258 -12.78 -26.04 28.62
N TYR A 259 -12.72 -26.61 27.42
CA TYR A 259 -12.81 -28.05 27.17
C TYR A 259 -11.68 -28.84 27.85
N ALA A 260 -10.45 -28.34 27.81
CA ALA A 260 -9.31 -28.98 28.47
C ALA A 260 -9.25 -28.72 29.99
N GLU A 261 -10.19 -27.97 30.55
CA GLU A 261 -10.23 -27.53 31.95
C GLU A 261 -8.95 -26.85 32.46
N VAL A 262 -8.20 -26.17 31.59
CA VAL A 262 -6.89 -25.54 31.90
C VAL A 262 -7.01 -24.06 32.29
N HIS A 263 -8.19 -23.62 32.74
CA HIS A 263 -8.44 -22.22 33.06
C HIS A 263 -7.59 -21.70 34.23
N PRO A 264 -6.96 -20.51 34.14
CA PRO A 264 -6.09 -19.96 35.18
C PRO A 264 -6.79 -19.75 36.53
N ASP A 265 -8.10 -19.54 36.53
CA ASP A 265 -8.86 -19.37 37.77
C ASP A 265 -8.97 -20.66 38.59
N LYS A 266 -8.76 -21.84 37.99
CA LYS A 266 -8.67 -23.12 38.73
C LYS A 266 -7.48 -23.11 39.68
N ILE A 267 -6.33 -22.58 39.25
CA ILE A 267 -5.11 -22.42 40.08
C ILE A 267 -5.38 -21.43 41.23
N LYS A 268 -5.99 -20.27 40.93
CA LYS A 268 -6.34 -19.29 41.97
C LYS A 268 -7.31 -19.85 43.01
N ARG A 269 -8.27 -20.69 42.59
CA ARG A 269 -9.18 -21.38 43.52
C ARG A 269 -8.42 -22.35 44.41
N TRP A 270 -7.48 -23.15 43.88
CA TRP A 270 -6.66 -24.05 44.68
C TRP A 270 -5.81 -23.32 45.71
N TRP A 271 -5.19 -22.19 45.36
CA TRP A 271 -4.48 -21.37 46.34
C TRP A 271 -5.38 -20.84 47.46
N ARG A 272 -6.57 -20.32 47.12
CA ARG A 272 -7.55 -19.84 48.11
C ARG A 272 -8.05 -20.95 49.03
N LEU A 273 -8.31 -22.14 48.48
CA LEU A 273 -8.77 -23.29 49.27
C LEU A 273 -7.65 -23.85 50.14
N SER A 274 -6.41 -23.87 49.64
CA SER A 274 -5.23 -24.27 50.42
C SER A 274 -5.00 -23.33 51.60
N ALA A 275 -5.15 -22.01 51.42
CA ALA A 275 -4.99 -21.04 52.51
C ALA A 275 -6.07 -21.18 53.60
N LYS A 276 -7.25 -21.72 53.28
CA LYS A 276 -8.33 -21.97 54.24
C LYS A 276 -8.17 -23.27 55.02
N ARG A 277 -7.23 -24.14 54.65
CA ARG A 277 -7.01 -25.44 55.29
C ARG A 277 -6.62 -25.31 56.76
N ALA A 278 -5.79 -24.34 57.12
CA ALA A 278 -5.35 -24.09 58.50
C ALA A 278 -6.50 -23.70 59.46
N ILE A 279 -7.64 -23.25 58.92
CA ILE A 279 -8.81 -22.82 59.71
C ILE A 279 -9.68 -24.02 60.12
N LEU A 280 -9.66 -25.11 59.35
CA LEU A 280 -10.47 -26.29 59.61
C LEU A 280 -9.67 -27.28 60.50
N PRO A 281 -10.11 -27.54 61.74
CA PRO A 281 -9.44 -28.54 62.57
C PRO A 281 -9.62 -29.93 61.96
N LYS A 282 -8.59 -30.76 62.12
CA LYS A 282 -8.76 -32.21 61.96
C LYS A 282 -9.54 -32.71 63.16
N PHE A 283 -10.68 -33.32 62.89
CA PHE A 283 -11.53 -33.97 63.89
C PHE A 283 -11.18 -35.46 63.95
N SER A 284 -10.84 -35.94 65.13
CA SER A 284 -10.60 -37.35 65.41
C SER A 284 -11.43 -37.79 66.60
N VAL A 285 -12.03 -38.98 66.50
CA VAL A 285 -12.74 -39.63 67.60
C VAL A 285 -12.04 -40.95 67.87
N GLY A 286 -11.47 -41.09 69.06
CA GLY A 286 -10.90 -42.34 69.55
C GLY A 286 -11.86 -43.04 70.50
N VAL A 287 -11.80 -44.36 70.51
CA VAL A 287 -12.54 -45.22 71.45
C VAL A 287 -11.54 -46.24 71.97
N ASP A 288 -11.29 -46.23 73.28
CA ASP A 288 -10.34 -47.12 73.96
C ASP A 288 -11.03 -47.93 75.06
N GLY A 289 -10.62 -49.18 75.23
CA GLY A 289 -11.25 -50.17 76.11
C GLY A 289 -10.29 -50.79 77.13
N ASN A 290 -9.31 -50.03 77.63
CA ASN A 290 -8.22 -50.58 78.44
C ASN A 290 -8.17 -50.10 79.91
N LYS A 291 -7.73 -51.00 80.82
CA LYS A 291 -8.08 -50.99 82.26
C LYS A 291 -7.00 -50.48 83.23
N ASP A 292 -5.81 -50.08 82.76
CA ASP A 292 -4.64 -49.85 83.63
C ASP A 292 -3.89 -48.52 83.34
N ILE A 293 -4.59 -47.43 83.00
CA ILE A 293 -3.95 -46.13 82.77
C ILE A 293 -4.53 -45.05 83.68
N THR A 294 -3.73 -44.64 84.67
CA THR A 294 -3.82 -43.29 85.27
C THR A 294 -3.33 -42.28 84.25
N SER A 295 -4.19 -41.36 83.81
CA SER A 295 -3.80 -40.26 82.92
C SER A 295 -4.27 -38.94 83.52
N SER A 296 -3.37 -37.96 83.56
CA SER A 296 -3.57 -36.61 84.07
C SER A 296 -4.25 -35.71 83.03
N ASP A 297 -5.29 -34.98 83.42
CA ASP A 297 -5.81 -33.83 82.68
C ASP A 297 -4.72 -32.77 82.60
N SER A 298 -4.07 -32.69 81.46
CA SER A 298 -2.96 -31.77 81.28
C SER A 298 -2.96 -31.23 79.87
N ILE A 299 -3.20 -29.92 79.78
CA ILE A 299 -2.96 -29.12 78.58
C ILE A 299 -1.44 -29.11 78.38
N TRP A 300 -0.92 -30.12 77.69
CA TRP A 300 0.47 -30.13 77.27
C TRP A 300 0.60 -29.39 75.96
N GLY A 301 1.19 -28.19 76.02
CA GLY A 301 1.88 -27.63 74.86
C GLY A 301 3.10 -28.51 74.61
N SER A 302 3.10 -29.24 73.50
CA SER A 302 4.30 -29.97 73.08
C SER A 302 5.45 -28.98 72.85
N THR A 303 6.59 -29.22 73.49
CA THR A 303 7.84 -28.51 73.18
C THR A 303 8.40 -28.85 71.79
N SER A 304 7.81 -29.81 71.07
CA SER A 304 8.06 -30.03 69.64
C SER A 304 7.06 -29.23 68.78
N LYS A 305 7.21 -27.91 68.83
CA LYS A 305 6.84 -26.85 67.87
C LYS A 305 5.55 -26.84 67.00
N GLU A 306 4.74 -27.88 66.83
CA GLU A 306 3.77 -27.86 65.69
C GLU A 306 2.34 -28.38 65.93
N PHE A 307 1.95 -28.91 67.10
CA PHE A 307 0.56 -29.41 67.28
C PHE A 307 -0.09 -28.97 68.61
N TYR A 308 -1.32 -28.47 68.52
CA TYR A 308 -2.20 -28.18 69.68
C TYR A 308 -3.38 -29.17 69.66
N HIS A 309 -3.57 -29.91 70.75
CA HIS A 309 -4.69 -30.83 70.94
C HIS A 309 -5.62 -30.30 72.04
N THR A 310 -6.93 -30.21 71.77
CA THR A 310 -7.95 -30.00 72.81
C THR A 310 -9.18 -30.88 72.56
N GLY A 311 -9.68 -31.49 73.61
CA GLY A 311 -10.76 -32.47 73.56
C GLY A 311 -11.30 -32.83 74.95
N PRO A 312 -12.62 -32.99 75.15
CA PRO A 312 -13.17 -33.60 76.35
C PRO A 312 -12.91 -35.11 76.33
N ASP A 313 -12.32 -35.62 77.40
CA ASP A 313 -12.08 -37.04 77.66
C ASP A 313 -13.10 -37.50 78.72
N ASP A 314 -14.03 -38.39 78.35
CA ASP A 314 -15.01 -38.95 79.28
C ASP A 314 -14.54 -40.34 79.74
N LYS A 315 -13.91 -40.35 80.91
CA LYS A 315 -13.52 -41.58 81.62
C LYS A 315 -14.60 -41.91 82.65
N THR A 316 -15.61 -42.68 82.28
CA THR A 316 -16.51 -43.29 83.27
C THR A 316 -15.73 -44.32 84.10
N VAL A 317 -15.40 -43.97 85.34
CA VAL A 317 -14.52 -44.71 86.27
C VAL A 317 -14.98 -46.15 86.59
N TYR A 318 -16.15 -46.58 86.11
CA TYR A 318 -16.70 -47.91 86.37
C TYR A 318 -17.03 -48.73 85.13
N ASP A 319 -16.90 -48.18 83.91
CA ASP A 319 -17.22 -48.91 82.69
C ASP A 319 -16.00 -49.04 81.77
N LYS A 320 -15.85 -50.19 81.12
CA LYS A 320 -14.65 -50.58 80.34
C LYS A 320 -14.56 -49.88 78.96
N PHE A 321 -15.14 -48.68 78.85
CA PHE A 321 -15.32 -47.95 77.60
C PHE A 321 -14.96 -46.47 77.82
N GLY A 322 -13.84 -46.06 77.26
CA GLY A 322 -13.41 -44.66 77.15
C GLY A 322 -13.56 -44.18 75.72
N TRP A 323 -13.92 -42.91 75.55
CA TRP A 323 -13.95 -42.25 74.25
C TRP A 323 -13.29 -40.88 74.35
N ASP A 324 -12.56 -40.49 73.31
CA ASP A 324 -11.94 -39.18 73.18
C ASP A 324 -12.36 -38.51 71.88
N VAL A 325 -12.51 -37.19 71.93
CA VAL A 325 -12.72 -36.36 70.74
C VAL A 325 -11.64 -35.32 70.72
N SER A 326 -10.80 -35.31 69.70
CA SER A 326 -9.74 -34.31 69.54
C SER A 326 -9.94 -33.46 68.29
N LEU A 327 -9.80 -32.15 68.48
CA LEU A 327 -9.67 -31.19 67.39
C LEU A 327 -8.21 -30.74 67.33
N THR A 328 -7.59 -30.87 66.16
CA THR A 328 -6.18 -30.48 65.95
C THR A 328 -6.10 -29.40 64.87
N TRP A 329 -5.52 -28.25 65.21
CA TRP A 329 -5.21 -27.18 64.27
C TRP A 329 -3.72 -27.14 63.98
N ASP A 330 -3.37 -26.97 62.70
CA ASP A 330 -2.02 -26.68 62.25
C ASP A 330 -1.99 -25.23 61.77
N LEU A 331 -1.53 -24.33 62.63
CA LEU A 331 -1.42 -22.91 62.31
C LEU A 331 -0.14 -22.59 61.52
N GLY A 332 0.79 -23.54 61.40
CA GLY A 332 1.96 -23.44 60.52
C GLY A 332 1.56 -23.42 59.05
N ASP A 333 0.56 -24.25 58.71
CA ASP A 333 -0.10 -24.30 57.39
C ASP A 333 -0.71 -22.93 56.96
N LEU A 334 -0.89 -21.96 57.87
CA LEU A 334 -1.33 -20.59 57.56
C LEU A 334 -0.20 -19.73 56.96
N ILE A 335 1.05 -19.96 57.40
CA ILE A 335 2.24 -19.22 56.94
C ILE A 335 2.83 -19.92 55.71
N TRP A 336 2.96 -21.25 55.78
CA TRP A 336 3.48 -22.07 54.69
C TRP A 336 2.89 -23.48 54.77
N SER A 337 2.33 -23.98 53.67
CA SER A 337 1.74 -25.33 53.63
C SER A 337 2.51 -26.20 52.66
N ASP A 338 2.83 -27.44 53.05
CA ASP A 338 3.49 -28.42 52.17
C ASP A 338 2.68 -28.70 50.90
N ALA A 339 1.36 -28.51 50.96
CA ALA A 339 0.48 -28.60 49.79
C ALA A 339 0.83 -27.57 48.69
N GLN A 340 1.44 -26.43 49.03
CA GLN A 340 1.85 -25.41 48.06
C GLN A 340 2.85 -25.96 47.05
N THR A 341 3.83 -26.78 47.49
CA THR A 341 4.80 -27.39 46.57
C THR A 341 4.13 -28.31 45.53
N SER A 342 3.13 -29.10 45.96
CA SER A 342 2.36 -29.96 45.06
C SER A 342 1.45 -29.16 44.11
N ILE A 343 0.90 -28.04 44.57
CA ILE A 343 0.09 -27.12 43.77
C ILE A 343 0.98 -26.41 42.74
N ASP A 344 2.21 -26.04 43.09
CA ASP A 344 3.15 -25.37 42.19
C ASP A 344 3.65 -26.29 41.07
N VAL A 345 3.87 -27.58 41.36
CA VAL A 345 4.19 -28.57 40.32
C VAL A 345 2.99 -28.77 39.38
N ARG A 346 1.78 -28.91 39.92
CA ARG A 346 0.56 -29.06 39.11
C ARG A 346 0.21 -27.80 38.33
N SER A 347 0.42 -26.61 38.89
CA SER A 347 0.18 -25.34 38.21
C SER A 347 1.13 -25.18 37.03
N ARG A 348 2.41 -25.55 37.19
CA ARG A 348 3.38 -25.55 36.09
C ARG A 348 2.96 -26.49 34.96
N LEU A 349 2.60 -27.74 35.27
CA LEU A 349 2.15 -28.72 34.27
C LEU A 349 0.88 -28.25 33.55
N MET A 350 -0.04 -27.60 34.27
CA MET A 350 -1.28 -27.10 33.69
C MET A 350 -1.06 -25.85 32.83
N VAL A 351 -0.10 -24.99 33.18
CA VAL A 351 0.32 -23.87 32.32
C VAL A 351 1.00 -24.40 31.05
N GLN A 352 1.89 -25.39 31.17
CA GLN A 352 2.52 -26.03 30.01
C GLN A 352 1.48 -26.64 29.07
N LEU A 353 0.56 -27.46 29.60
CA LEU A 353 -0.52 -28.03 28.79
C LEU A 353 -1.38 -26.95 28.11
N ARG A 354 -1.65 -25.83 28.80
CA ARG A 354 -2.39 -24.71 28.22
C ARG A 354 -1.62 -24.07 27.06
N GLU A 355 -0.32 -23.82 27.23
CA GLU A 355 0.52 -23.26 26.17
C GLU A 355 0.55 -24.18 24.95
N ASP A 356 0.77 -25.48 25.17
CA ASP A 356 0.76 -26.49 24.09
C ASP A 356 -0.57 -26.53 23.34
N ILE A 357 -1.71 -26.51 24.05
CA ILE A 357 -3.04 -26.48 23.44
C ILE A 357 -3.24 -25.20 22.64
N LEU A 358 -2.88 -24.04 23.19
CA LEU A 358 -3.05 -22.76 22.52
C LEU A 358 -2.21 -22.67 21.26
N ASP A 359 -0.98 -23.18 21.29
CA ASP A 359 -0.08 -23.22 20.12
C ASP A 359 -0.64 -24.15 19.04
N GLU A 360 -1.12 -25.34 19.42
CA GLU A 360 -1.71 -26.31 18.49
C GLU A 360 -2.99 -25.77 17.83
N VAL A 361 -3.88 -25.16 18.62
CA VAL A 361 -5.11 -24.50 18.12
C VAL A 361 -4.73 -23.37 17.15
N THR A 362 -3.77 -22.53 17.53
CA THR A 362 -3.35 -21.39 16.71
C THR A 362 -2.76 -21.85 15.39
N ARG A 363 -1.86 -22.85 15.42
CA ARG A 363 -1.25 -23.43 14.24
C ARG A 363 -2.33 -24.00 13.30
N THR A 364 -3.18 -24.88 13.82
CA THR A 364 -4.21 -25.56 13.03
C THR A 364 -5.21 -24.57 12.44
N TYR A 365 -5.64 -23.58 13.21
CA TYR A 365 -6.56 -22.52 12.77
C TYR A 365 -5.99 -21.70 11.59
N PHE A 366 -4.73 -21.25 11.69
CA PHE A 366 -4.13 -20.46 10.62
C PHE A 366 -3.70 -21.30 9.41
N GLU A 367 -3.35 -22.58 9.61
CA GLU A 367 -3.09 -23.51 8.52
C GLU A 367 -4.37 -23.75 7.70
N ARG A 368 -5.51 -23.97 8.38
CA ARG A 368 -6.84 -24.06 7.75
C ARG A 368 -7.18 -22.77 7.00
N LYS A 369 -6.98 -21.62 7.64
CA LYS A 369 -7.27 -20.30 7.05
C LYS A 369 -6.46 -20.05 5.78
N ARG A 370 -5.17 -20.39 5.79
CA ARG A 370 -4.29 -20.26 4.63
C ARG A 370 -4.72 -21.17 3.48
N LEU A 371 -5.04 -22.43 3.78
CA LEU A 371 -5.51 -23.39 2.78
C LEU A 371 -6.83 -22.95 2.13
N LYS A 372 -7.75 -22.40 2.92
CA LYS A 372 -9.03 -21.86 2.42
C LYS A 372 -8.81 -20.65 1.50
N ILE A 373 -7.89 -19.75 1.84
CA ILE A 373 -7.49 -18.62 0.95
C ILE A 373 -6.90 -19.15 -0.35
N GLU A 374 -6.03 -20.14 -0.27
CA GLU A 374 -5.36 -20.72 -1.45
C GLU A 374 -6.38 -21.38 -2.41
N LEU A 375 -7.34 -22.12 -1.87
CA LEU A 375 -8.45 -22.72 -2.64
C LEU A 375 -9.32 -21.66 -3.33
N PHE A 376 -9.56 -20.52 -2.66
CA PHE A 376 -10.40 -19.45 -3.19
C PHE A 376 -9.69 -18.58 -4.26
N LEU A 377 -8.45 -18.17 -4.00
CA LEU A 377 -7.70 -17.29 -4.90
C LEU A 377 -7.14 -18.04 -6.12
N SER A 378 -6.75 -19.30 -5.93
CA SER A 378 -6.08 -20.11 -6.95
C SER A 378 -6.60 -21.54 -6.91
N PRO A 379 -7.87 -21.78 -7.32
CA PRO A 379 -8.41 -23.12 -7.37
C PRO A 379 -7.57 -23.98 -8.33
N PRO A 380 -7.05 -25.14 -7.88
CA PRO A 380 -6.29 -26.02 -8.74
C PRO A 380 -7.16 -26.48 -9.92
N LYS A 381 -6.59 -26.44 -11.13
CA LYS A 381 -7.27 -26.90 -12.37
C LYS A 381 -7.44 -28.42 -12.43
N ASP A 382 -6.63 -29.13 -11.67
CA ASP A 382 -6.62 -30.58 -11.56
C ASP A 382 -7.59 -31.02 -10.45
N GLU A 383 -8.57 -31.85 -10.79
CA GLU A 383 -9.59 -32.33 -9.85
C GLU A 383 -9.00 -33.13 -8.69
N GLN A 384 -7.93 -33.90 -8.93
CA GLN A 384 -7.28 -34.68 -7.87
C GLN A 384 -6.71 -33.78 -6.77
N ARG A 385 -6.01 -32.72 -7.17
CA ARG A 385 -5.43 -31.73 -6.23
C ARG A 385 -6.49 -30.91 -5.53
N LYS A 386 -7.65 -30.70 -6.16
CA LYS A 386 -8.78 -30.02 -5.52
C LYS A 386 -9.33 -30.87 -4.37
N ILE A 387 -9.60 -32.14 -4.64
CA ILE A 387 -10.10 -33.10 -3.63
C ILE A 387 -9.10 -33.26 -2.48
N GLU A 388 -7.81 -33.41 -2.79
CA GLU A 388 -6.76 -33.52 -1.76
C GLU A 388 -6.76 -32.33 -0.80
N LYS A 389 -6.87 -31.11 -1.33
CA LYS A 389 -6.92 -29.89 -0.51
C LYS A 389 -8.22 -29.73 0.26
N GLU A 390 -9.35 -30.17 -0.30
CA GLU A 390 -10.64 -30.19 0.41
C GLU A 390 -10.59 -31.17 1.58
N LEU A 391 -10.06 -32.38 1.37
CA LEU A 391 -9.86 -33.37 2.45
C LEU A 391 -8.91 -32.85 3.53
N ARG A 392 -7.84 -32.15 3.15
CA ARG A 392 -6.93 -31.52 4.12
C ARG A 392 -7.64 -30.41 4.93
N LEU A 393 -8.58 -29.68 4.33
CA LEU A 393 -9.38 -28.69 5.04
C LEU A 393 -10.32 -29.36 6.06
N GLU A 394 -10.92 -30.49 5.71
CA GLU A 394 -11.73 -31.31 6.62
C GLU A 394 -10.89 -31.88 7.77
N GLU A 395 -9.70 -32.40 7.48
CA GLU A 395 -8.76 -32.91 8.50
C GLU A 395 -8.41 -31.83 9.53
N LEU A 396 -8.06 -30.63 9.07
CA LEU A 396 -7.75 -29.50 9.96
C LEU A 396 -8.95 -29.06 10.78
N THR A 397 -10.16 -29.17 10.23
CA THR A 397 -11.40 -28.87 10.95
C THR A 397 -11.66 -29.91 12.05
N ALA A 398 -11.49 -31.20 11.75
CA ALA A 398 -11.60 -32.28 12.73
C ALA A 398 -10.57 -32.15 13.87
N ASN A 399 -9.35 -31.70 13.56
CA ASN A 399 -8.32 -31.44 14.57
C ASN A 399 -8.70 -30.28 15.51
N LEU A 400 -9.32 -29.21 14.98
CA LEU A 400 -9.83 -28.12 15.82
C LEU A 400 -11.01 -28.58 16.68
N ASP A 401 -11.90 -29.42 16.14
CA ASP A 401 -13.01 -29.99 16.91
C ASP A 401 -12.52 -30.92 18.02
N ALA A 402 -11.47 -31.71 17.78
CA ALA A 402 -10.87 -32.55 18.81
C ALA A 402 -10.35 -31.74 20.00
N LEU A 403 -9.88 -30.50 19.76
CA LEU A 403 -9.36 -29.59 20.78
C LEU A 403 -10.46 -28.73 21.43
N THR A 404 -11.61 -28.56 20.78
CA THR A 404 -12.72 -27.70 21.24
C THR A 404 -13.97 -28.47 21.67
N GLY A 405 -13.98 -29.80 21.54
CA GLY A 405 -15.13 -30.65 21.86
C GLY A 405 -16.25 -30.60 20.81
N GLY A 406 -15.93 -30.34 19.54
CA GLY A 406 -16.90 -30.24 18.44
C GLY A 406 -17.56 -28.86 18.26
N TRP A 407 -17.27 -27.91 19.15
CA TRP A 407 -17.86 -26.57 19.14
C TRP A 407 -17.53 -25.78 17.86
N PHE A 408 -16.33 -25.98 17.29
CA PHE A 408 -15.88 -25.20 16.13
C PHE A 408 -16.73 -25.47 14.88
N SER A 409 -17.00 -26.74 14.58
CA SER A 409 -17.89 -27.11 13.46
C SER A 409 -19.35 -26.73 13.68
N GLU A 410 -19.88 -26.88 14.91
CA GLU A 410 -21.25 -26.45 15.24
C GLU A 410 -21.46 -24.96 14.95
N ASN A 411 -20.52 -24.12 15.37
CA ASN A 411 -20.62 -22.67 15.19
C ASN A 411 -20.50 -22.24 13.71
N ILE A 412 -19.84 -23.03 12.88
CA ILE A 412 -19.81 -22.81 11.42
C ILE A 412 -21.13 -23.25 10.78
N ALA A 413 -21.71 -24.37 11.21
CA ALA A 413 -22.97 -24.90 10.69
C ALA A 413 -24.17 -23.99 11.02
N ASP A 414 -24.25 -23.49 12.26
CA ASP A 414 -25.31 -22.56 12.72
C ASP A 414 -25.32 -21.25 11.92
N ALA A 415 -24.15 -20.81 11.45
CA ALA A 415 -24.03 -19.63 10.57
C ALA A 415 -24.57 -19.90 9.16
N THR A 416 -24.47 -21.14 8.66
CA THR A 416 -25.01 -21.52 7.35
C THR A 416 -26.52 -21.78 7.37
N ASP A 417 -27.07 -22.32 8.46
CA ASP A 417 -28.52 -22.54 8.61
C ASP A 417 -29.32 -21.25 8.81
N ASN A 418 -28.73 -20.24 9.47
CA ASN A 418 -29.34 -18.91 9.57
C ASN A 418 -29.45 -18.19 8.21
N GLN A 419 -28.58 -18.50 7.24
CA GLN A 419 -28.75 -18.02 5.86
C GLN A 419 -29.89 -18.75 5.13
N CYS A 420 -30.05 -20.07 5.29
CA CYS A 420 -31.19 -20.78 4.69
C CYS A 420 -32.54 -20.27 5.25
N ASN A 421 -32.62 -19.97 6.54
CA ASN A 421 -33.85 -19.45 7.17
C ASN A 421 -34.19 -18.00 6.77
N GLN A 422 -33.18 -17.15 6.52
CA GLN A 422 -33.41 -15.79 5.99
C GLN A 422 -33.91 -15.80 4.53
N TRP A 423 -33.49 -16.77 3.71
CA TRP A 423 -33.98 -16.91 2.34
C TRP A 423 -35.40 -17.49 2.29
N HIS A 424 -35.77 -18.38 3.23
CA HIS A 424 -37.16 -18.86 3.33
C HIS A 424 -38.15 -17.76 3.77
N GLN A 425 -37.76 -16.85 4.68
CA GLN A 425 -38.59 -15.67 5.00
C GLN A 425 -38.72 -14.67 3.84
N CYS A 426 -37.71 -14.59 2.96
CA CYS A 426 -37.78 -13.74 1.76
C CYS A 426 -38.66 -14.35 0.66
N SER A 427 -38.72 -15.68 0.55
CA SER A 427 -39.58 -16.38 -0.42
C SER A 427 -41.08 -16.36 -0.07
N GLN A 428 -41.45 -16.32 1.22
CA GLN A 428 -42.84 -16.14 1.64
C GLN A 428 -43.33 -14.70 1.48
N CYS A 429 -42.48 -13.69 1.71
CA CYS A 429 -42.84 -12.29 1.49
C CYS A 429 -43.08 -11.92 0.01
N PHE A 430 -42.47 -12.63 -0.94
CA PHE A 430 -42.66 -12.37 -2.37
C PHE A 430 -43.93 -13.03 -2.95
N TYR A 431 -44.42 -14.10 -2.32
CA TYR A 431 -45.65 -14.80 -2.74
C TYR A 431 -46.94 -14.21 -2.14
N GLU A 432 -46.89 -13.57 -0.98
CA GLU A 432 -48.09 -12.93 -0.39
C GLU A 432 -48.43 -11.54 -0.98
N LYS A 433 -47.48 -10.88 -1.65
CA LYS A 433 -47.71 -9.58 -2.31
C LYS A 433 -48.25 -9.65 -3.74
N THR A 434 -48.48 -10.85 -4.29
CA THR A 434 -49.05 -11.03 -5.64
C THR A 434 -50.47 -11.60 -5.65
N ILE A 435 -51.08 -11.87 -4.49
CA ILE A 435 -52.44 -12.47 -4.39
C ILE A 435 -53.43 -11.63 -3.55
N SER A 436 -53.11 -10.40 -3.13
CA SER A 436 -54.13 -9.51 -2.53
C SER A 436 -54.05 -8.06 -2.99
N ASN A 437 -55.02 -7.72 -3.85
CA ASN A 437 -55.48 -6.39 -4.32
C ASN A 437 -54.55 -5.51 -5.15
#